data_AF-A0A442BPX6-F1
#
_entry.id   AF-A0A442BPX6-F1
#
_cell.length_a   1.000
_cell.length_b   1.000
_cell.length_c   1.000
_cell.angle_alpha   90.00
_cell.angle_beta   90.00
_cell.angle_gamma   90.00
#
_symmetry.space_group_name_H-M   'P 1'
#
loop_
_entity.id
_entity.type
_entity.pdbx_description
1 polymer ?
#
loop_
_entity_poly.entity_id
_entity_poly.type
_entity_poly.pdbx_seq_one_letter_code
_entity_poly.pdbx_strand_id
1 'polypeptide(L)'
;MHSYRVRWEEADPDPRYAELARKQIEAEIISVPTLVLHGDEDRVVLPDSSKGKEPYFTGGYELVLLPGVGHFPTREAPAQVREGLERFLLEFGRQ
;
A
#
# COMPACT_ATOMS: atom_id res chain seq x y z
N MET A 1 -15.46 12.98 9.73
CA MET A 1 -15.05 11.58 9.96
C MET A 1 -16.05 10.65 9.28
N HIS A 2 -15.95 10.44 7.97
CA HIS A 2 -16.86 9.56 7.21
C HIS A 2 -16.15 8.89 6.01
N SER A 3 -14.84 8.60 6.08
CA SER A 3 -14.08 8.12 4.91
C SER A 3 -14.68 6.86 4.28
N TYR A 4 -15.15 5.89 5.08
CA TYR A 4 -15.83 4.70 4.56
C TYR A 4 -17.17 5.02 3.88
N ARG A 5 -18.00 5.86 4.49
CA ARG A 5 -19.29 6.25 3.90
C ARG A 5 -19.10 7.03 2.62
N VAL A 6 -18.14 7.96 2.58
CA VAL A 6 -17.81 8.72 1.37
C VAL A 6 -17.26 7.80 0.29
N ARG A 7 -16.36 6.86 0.64
CA ARG A 7 -15.78 5.88 -0.30
C ARG A 7 -16.84 4.99 -0.95
N TRP A 8 -17.90 4.68 -0.22
CA TRP A 8 -19.01 3.83 -0.68
C TRP A 8 -20.27 4.63 -1.04
N GLU A 9 -20.13 5.94 -1.27
CA GLU A 9 -21.22 6.82 -1.71
C GLU A 9 -22.44 6.91 -0.75
N GLU A 10 -22.25 6.53 0.52
CA GLU A 10 -23.25 6.61 1.58
C GLU A 10 -23.29 7.97 2.30
N ALA A 11 -22.41 8.90 1.93
CA ALA A 11 -22.36 10.27 2.43
C ALA A 11 -21.62 11.19 1.46
N ASP A 12 -21.97 12.48 1.45
CA ASP A 12 -21.27 13.48 0.66
C ASP A 12 -19.84 13.74 1.16
N PRO A 13 -18.85 13.92 0.25
CA PRO A 13 -17.52 14.37 0.61
C PRO A 13 -17.55 15.82 1.12
N ASP A 14 -16.63 16.16 2.03
CA ASP A 14 -16.52 17.51 2.56
C ASP A 14 -15.92 18.46 1.50
N PRO A 15 -16.64 19.53 1.10
CA PRO A 15 -16.22 20.41 0.00
C PRO A 15 -14.90 21.14 0.27
N ARG A 16 -14.49 21.30 1.53
CA ARG A 16 -13.20 21.91 1.89
C ARG A 16 -12.00 21.11 1.36
N TYR A 17 -12.19 19.83 1.04
CA TYR A 17 -11.15 18.93 0.52
C TYR A 17 -11.33 18.61 -0.96
N ALA A 18 -12.25 19.27 -1.68
CA ALA A 18 -12.55 18.96 -3.08
C ALA A 18 -11.30 19.00 -3.99
N GLU A 19 -10.43 20.01 -3.81
CA GLU A 19 -9.20 20.12 -4.59
C GLU A 19 -8.18 19.02 -4.25
N LEU A 20 -8.10 18.59 -2.99
CA LEU A 20 -7.24 17.47 -2.59
C LEU A 20 -7.77 16.15 -3.15
N ALA A 21 -9.09 15.94 -3.13
CA ALA A 21 -9.72 14.77 -3.72
C ALA A 21 -9.47 14.71 -5.24
N ARG A 22 -9.55 15.85 -5.95
CA ARG A 22 -9.20 15.95 -7.38
C ARG A 22 -7.75 15.53 -7.62
N LYS A 23 -6.80 16.09 -6.87
CA LYS A 23 -5.37 15.74 -6.96
C LYS A 23 -5.10 14.26 -6.66
N GLN A 24 -5.82 13.68 -5.69
CA GLN A 24 -5.68 12.27 -5.35
C GLN A 24 -6.13 11.36 -6.50
N ILE A 25 -7.23 11.70 -7.17
CA ILE A 25 -7.73 10.94 -8.33
C ILE A 25 -6.77 11.05 -9.53
N GLU A 26 -6.19 12.23 -9.74
CA GLU A 26 -5.21 12.48 -10.81
C GLU A 26 -3.85 11.77 -10.59
N ALA A 27 -3.55 11.33 -9.37
CA ALA A 27 -2.34 10.59 -9.04
C ALA A 27 -2.46 9.11 -9.44
N GLU A 28 -2.40 8.84 -10.75
CA GLU A 28 -2.53 7.49 -11.30
C GLU A 28 -1.23 6.67 -11.24
N ILE A 29 -0.07 7.34 -11.19
CA ILE A 29 1.26 6.72 -11.27
C ILE A 29 2.09 7.07 -10.05
N ILE A 30 2.73 6.06 -9.47
CA ILE A 30 3.69 6.19 -8.38
C ILE A 30 5.10 6.04 -8.97
N SER A 31 5.86 7.15 -8.96
CA SER A 31 7.18 7.23 -9.60
C SER A 31 8.36 6.93 -8.68
N VAL A 32 8.11 6.58 -7.42
CA VAL A 32 9.15 6.24 -6.44
C VAL A 32 9.22 4.72 -6.25
N PRO A 33 10.41 4.17 -5.95
CA PRO A 33 10.53 2.77 -5.57
C PRO A 33 9.55 2.42 -4.45
N THR A 34 8.83 1.31 -4.60
CA THR A 34 7.81 0.88 -3.63
C THR A 34 7.98 -0.59 -3.26
N LEU A 35 8.05 -0.85 -1.95
CA LEU A 35 7.97 -2.19 -1.36
C LEU A 35 6.59 -2.37 -0.70
N VAL A 36 5.93 -3.49 -1.00
CA VAL A 36 4.74 -3.96 -0.30
C VAL A 36 5.05 -5.26 0.41
N LEU A 37 5.00 -5.24 1.75
CA LEU A 37 5.08 -6.42 2.61
C LEU A 37 3.66 -6.82 3.02
N HIS A 38 3.18 -7.95 2.53
CA HIS A 38 1.79 -8.40 2.70
C HIS A 38 1.78 -9.79 3.32
N GLY A 39 1.05 -10.01 4.42
CA GLY A 39 0.86 -11.34 4.98
C GLY A 39 0.04 -12.26 4.06
N ASP A 40 0.50 -13.48 3.80
CA ASP A 40 -0.23 -14.40 2.92
C ASP A 40 -1.53 -14.96 3.54
N GLU A 41 -1.70 -14.82 4.86
CA GLU A 41 -2.90 -15.17 5.60
C GLU A 41 -3.78 -13.95 5.94
N ASP A 42 -3.55 -12.78 5.31
CA ASP A 42 -4.41 -11.60 5.49
C ASP A 42 -5.84 -11.87 4.97
N ARG A 43 -6.81 -11.83 5.90
CA ARG A 43 -8.24 -12.03 5.61
C ARG A 43 -9.04 -10.73 5.57
N VAL A 44 -8.40 -9.58 5.81
CA VAL A 44 -9.00 -8.25 5.75
C VAL A 44 -8.75 -7.64 4.38
N VAL A 45 -7.50 -7.66 3.94
CA VAL A 45 -7.09 -7.25 2.59
C VAL A 45 -6.47 -8.49 1.95
N LEU A 46 -7.18 -9.10 1.00
CA LEU A 46 -6.70 -10.36 0.42
C LEU A 46 -5.39 -10.13 -0.36
N PRO A 47 -4.43 -11.08 -0.34
CA PRO A 47 -3.21 -11.03 -1.16
C PRO A 47 -3.48 -10.74 -2.64
N ASP A 48 -4.58 -11.28 -3.19
CA ASP A 48 -5.00 -11.04 -4.57
C ASP A 48 -5.25 -9.56 -4.89
N SER A 49 -5.59 -8.74 -3.90
CA SER A 49 -5.81 -7.29 -4.10
C SER A 49 -4.53 -6.52 -4.48
N SER A 50 -3.35 -7.09 -4.20
CA SER A 50 -2.04 -6.50 -4.53
C SER A 50 -1.47 -7.02 -5.85
N LYS A 51 -2.05 -8.07 -6.44
CA LYS A 51 -1.59 -8.62 -7.73
C LYS A 51 -1.95 -7.68 -8.89
N GLY A 52 -1.09 -7.61 -9.90
CA GLY A 52 -1.36 -6.86 -11.13
C GLY A 52 -1.28 -5.34 -10.97
N LYS A 53 -0.65 -4.86 -9.89
CA LYS A 53 -0.50 -3.43 -9.59
C LYS A 53 0.75 -2.81 -10.22
N GLU A 54 1.66 -3.63 -10.75
CA GLU A 54 2.91 -3.24 -11.40
C GLU A 54 2.76 -2.08 -12.40
N PRO A 55 1.70 -2.03 -13.26
CA PRO A 55 1.56 -0.93 -14.23
C PRO A 55 1.40 0.46 -13.62
N TYR A 56 1.01 0.57 -12.35
CA TYR A 56 0.84 1.85 -11.65
C TYR A 56 2.14 2.38 -11.03
N PHE A 57 3.24 1.63 -11.09
CA PHE A 57 4.51 1.99 -10.46
C PHE A 57 5.63 2.09 -11.48
N THR A 58 6.08 3.31 -11.76
CA THR A 58 7.21 3.55 -12.69
C THR A 58 8.56 3.61 -11.99
N GLY A 59 8.58 3.80 -10.67
CA GLY A 59 9.80 3.81 -9.86
C GLY A 59 10.29 2.42 -9.41
N GLY A 60 9.57 1.36 -9.78
CA GLY A 60 9.78 -0.01 -9.29
C GLY A 60 8.75 -0.42 -8.22
N TYR A 61 8.31 -1.67 -8.30
CA TYR A 61 7.33 -2.26 -7.39
C TYR A 61 7.75 -3.68 -7.00
N GLU A 62 7.97 -3.90 -5.70
CA GLU A 62 8.25 -5.21 -5.12
C GLU A 62 7.08 -5.60 -4.21
N LEU A 63 6.37 -6.67 -4.55
CA LEU A 63 5.39 -7.30 -3.67
C LEU A 63 6.01 -8.55 -3.04
N VAL A 64 6.08 -8.57 -1.71
CA VAL A 64 6.58 -9.70 -0.93
C VAL A 64 5.45 -10.24 -0.07
N LEU A 65 5.08 -11.50 -0.31
CA LEU A 65 4.18 -12.22 0.56
C LEU A 65 4.96 -12.83 1.73
N LEU A 66 4.49 -12.58 2.95
CA LEU A 66 5.10 -13.08 4.19
C LEU A 66 4.35 -14.35 4.65
N PRO A 67 4.99 -15.53 4.63
CA PRO A 67 4.32 -16.80 4.94
C PRO A 67 3.83 -16.89 6.39
N GLY A 68 2.58 -17.29 6.58
CA GLY A 68 1.95 -17.48 7.89
C GLY A 68 1.65 -16.18 8.63
N VAL A 69 1.65 -15.04 7.92
CA VAL A 69 1.44 -13.72 8.51
C VAL A 69 0.07 -13.19 8.11
N GLY A 70 -0.66 -12.62 9.07
CA GLY A 70 -1.96 -12.01 8.86
C GLY A 70 -1.89 -10.52 8.50
N HIS A 71 -2.90 -9.78 8.94
CA HIS A 71 -3.13 -8.39 8.55
C HIS A 71 -2.14 -7.37 9.14
N PHE A 72 -1.40 -7.73 10.20
CA PHE A 72 -0.48 -6.84 10.88
C PHE A 72 0.97 -7.35 10.84
N PRO A 73 1.62 -7.40 9.65
CA PRO A 73 3.00 -7.87 9.50
C PRO A 73 4.01 -7.27 10.49
N THR A 74 3.90 -5.97 10.78
CA THR A 74 4.81 -5.27 11.70
C THR A 74 4.73 -5.77 13.14
N ARG A 75 3.59 -6.38 13.53
CA ARG A 75 3.36 -6.96 14.86
C ARG A 75 3.59 -8.47 14.88
N GLU A 76 3.16 -9.14 13.83
CA GLU A 76 3.16 -10.61 13.74
C GLU A 76 4.54 -11.16 13.38
N ALA A 77 5.27 -10.48 12.48
CA ALA A 77 6.58 -10.89 12.02
C ALA A 77 7.57 -9.72 11.89
N PRO A 78 7.87 -9.01 13.00
CA PRO A 78 8.73 -7.82 12.98
C PRO A 78 10.14 -8.09 12.41
N ALA A 79 10.68 -9.29 12.59
CA ALA A 79 11.98 -9.67 12.04
C ALA A 79 11.96 -9.77 10.50
N GLN A 80 10.94 -10.41 9.93
CA GLN A 80 10.79 -10.53 8.48
C GLN A 80 10.54 -9.15 7.84
N VAL A 81 9.76 -8.30 8.51
CA VAL A 81 9.54 -6.91 8.07
C VAL A 81 10.84 -6.12 8.06
N ARG A 82 11.63 -6.21 9.13
CA ARG A 82 12.94 -5.54 9.21
C ARG A 82 13.85 -5.99 8.06
N GLU A 83 13.96 -7.29 7.80
CA GLU A 83 14.80 -7.84 6.72
C GLU A 83 14.36 -7.34 5.34
N GLY A 84 13.05 -7.29 5.09
CA GLY A 84 12.50 -6.70 3.86
C GLY A 84 12.87 -5.23 3.71
N LEU A 85 12.73 -4.45 4.78
CA LEU A 85 13.05 -3.03 4.80
C LEU A 85 14.56 -2.78 4.60
N GLU A 86 15.42 -3.52 5.29
CA GLU A 86 16.88 -3.39 5.16
C GLU A 86 17.33 -3.68 3.73
N ARG A 87 16.84 -4.77 3.12
CA ARG A 87 17.12 -5.09 1.71
C ARG A 87 16.71 -3.93 0.79
N PHE A 88 15.47 -3.47 0.91
CA PHE A 88 14.92 -2.43 0.06
C PHE A 88 15.67 -1.09 0.20
N LEU A 89 16.01 -0.69 1.44
CA LEU A 89 16.76 0.54 1.69
C LEU A 89 18.22 0.44 1.22
N LEU A 90 18.83 -0.75 1.26
CA LEU A 90 20.17 -0.94 0.68
C LEU A 90 20.16 -0.81 -0.84
N GLU A 91 19.05 -1.14 -1.50
CA GLU A 91 18.91 -1.03 -2.96
C GLU A 91 18.51 0.39 -3.40
N PHE A 92 17.52 0.99 -2.74
CA PHE A 92 16.89 2.24 -3.19
C PHE A 92 17.11 3.43 -2.25
N GLY A 93 17.56 3.22 -1.02
CA GLY A 93 17.64 4.26 0.02
C GLY A 93 18.94 5.09 0.05
N ARG A 94 19.88 4.84 -0.87
CA ARG A 94 21.16 5.59 -0.98
C ARG A 94 21.17 6.60 -2.13
N GLN A 95 20.03 7.21 -2.45
CA GLN A 95 19.94 8.27 -3.46
C GLN A 95 20.07 9.67 -2.84
#